data_AF-A0A1K0J6N1-F1
#
_entry.id   AF-A0A1K0J6N1-F1
#
_cell.length_a   1.000
_cell.length_b   1.000
_cell.length_c   1.000
_cell.angle_alpha   90.00
_cell.angle_beta   90.00
_cell.angle_gamma   90.00
#
_symmetry.space_group_name_H-M   'P 1'
#
loop_
_entity.id
_entity.type
_entity.pdbx_description
1 polymer ?
#
loop_
_entity_poly.entity_id
_entity_poly.type
_entity_poly.pdbx_seq_one_letter_code
_entity_poly.pdbx_strand_id
1 'polypeptide(L)'
;MPIRVARHALDEDTPHSDLYLSPGHALFLNGVLIRVKDLVNGTTIAPIAPHDDMTIEYYAVLLATHEVILAQGAAAETFHPSDSNRENFSNFAEYERLYAGEALEPMTSYATVLGEEGGWQHLKALLLMGASPLVPMFDPFEDACEKIHARAKELFLR
;
A
#
# COMPACT_ATOMS: atom_id res chain seq x y z
N MET A 1 12.40 7.16 1.91
CA MET A 1 13.12 6.17 1.07
C MET A 1 12.08 5.27 0.42
N PRO A 2 12.23 4.88 -0.86
CA PRO A 2 11.29 3.97 -1.50
C PRO A 2 11.35 2.59 -0.84
N ILE A 3 10.23 1.87 -0.89
CA ILE A 3 10.13 0.49 -0.44
C ILE A 3 10.08 -0.40 -1.69
N ARG A 4 10.99 -1.37 -1.74
CA ARG A 4 10.97 -2.43 -2.74
C ARG A 4 10.10 -3.57 -2.23
N VAL A 5 9.15 -4.00 -3.05
CA VAL A 5 8.48 -5.28 -2.98
C VAL A 5 9.13 -6.16 -4.05
N ALA A 6 9.94 -7.14 -3.62
CA ALA A 6 10.69 -7.99 -4.53
C ALA A 6 9.74 -8.85 -5.39
N ARG A 7 10.22 -9.24 -6.57
CA ARG A 7 9.54 -10.22 -7.42
C ARG A 7 9.08 -11.45 -6.59
N HIS A 8 7.82 -11.83 -6.74
CA HIS A 8 7.17 -12.96 -6.06
C HIS A 8 7.12 -12.85 -4.53
N ALA A 9 7.25 -11.65 -3.96
CA ALA A 9 7.20 -11.45 -2.53
C ALA A 9 5.79 -11.60 -1.93
N LEU A 10 4.73 -11.42 -2.73
CA LEU A 10 3.34 -11.45 -2.28
C LEU A 10 2.71 -12.84 -2.45
N ASP A 11 3.04 -13.53 -3.55
CA ASP A 11 2.60 -14.90 -3.83
C ASP A 11 3.56 -15.62 -4.81
N GLU A 12 3.11 -16.69 -5.47
CA GLU A 12 3.96 -17.46 -6.38
C GLU A 12 4.49 -16.64 -7.57
N ASP A 13 3.69 -15.68 -8.08
CA ASP A 13 3.93 -14.98 -9.34
C ASP A 13 3.89 -13.44 -9.19
N THR A 14 3.60 -12.91 -8.00
CA THR A 14 3.31 -11.49 -7.76
C THR A 14 4.25 -10.84 -6.73
N PRO A 15 4.78 -9.63 -7.01
CA PRO A 15 4.80 -8.99 -8.33
C PRO A 15 5.68 -9.78 -9.32
N HIS A 16 5.43 -9.67 -10.62
CA HIS A 16 6.20 -10.43 -11.63
C HIS A 16 7.60 -9.84 -11.89
N SER A 17 7.87 -8.64 -11.37
CA SER A 17 9.19 -8.01 -11.25
C SER A 17 9.26 -7.24 -9.92
N ASP A 18 10.44 -6.76 -9.54
CA ASP A 18 10.55 -5.83 -8.41
C ASP A 18 9.64 -4.62 -8.63
N LEU A 19 8.87 -4.26 -7.60
CA LEU A 19 7.96 -3.13 -7.56
C LEU A 19 8.45 -2.13 -6.51
N TYR A 20 8.54 -0.86 -6.88
CA TYR A 20 9.04 0.21 -6.01
C TYR A 20 7.92 1.20 -5.71
N LEU A 21 7.65 1.41 -4.42
CA LEU A 21 6.53 2.20 -3.94
C LEU A 21 6.99 3.24 -2.91
N SER A 22 6.25 4.34 -2.81
CA SER A 22 6.43 5.27 -1.69
C SER A 22 5.96 4.59 -0.39
N PRO A 23 6.54 4.91 0.79
CA PRO A 23 6.17 4.24 2.04
C PRO A 23 4.69 4.30 2.41
N GLY A 24 4.02 5.40 2.03
CA GLY A 24 2.61 5.61 2.32
C GLY A 24 1.65 4.92 1.36
N HIS A 25 2.14 4.39 0.23
CA HIS A 25 1.31 3.74 -0.77
C HIS A 25 0.81 2.38 -0.30
N ALA A 26 -0.42 2.02 -0.64
CA ALA A 26 -1.04 0.77 -0.22
C ALA A 26 -1.17 -0.28 -1.31
N LEU A 27 -1.03 -1.54 -0.90
CA LEU A 27 -1.37 -2.72 -1.68
C LEU A 27 -2.72 -3.26 -1.22
N PHE A 28 -3.53 -3.73 -2.18
CA PHE A 28 -4.80 -4.36 -1.89
C PHE A 28 -4.60 -5.86 -1.65
N LEU A 29 -4.65 -6.26 -0.38
CA LEU A 29 -4.39 -7.62 0.09
C LEU A 29 -5.54 -8.05 0.99
N ASN A 30 -6.03 -9.28 0.85
CA ASN A 30 -7.07 -9.83 1.73
C ASN A 30 -8.34 -8.95 1.85
N GLY A 31 -8.69 -8.19 0.80
CA GLY A 31 -9.87 -7.32 0.80
C GLY A 31 -9.67 -5.96 1.48
N VAL A 32 -8.45 -5.61 1.87
CA VAL A 32 -8.10 -4.35 2.54
C VAL A 32 -6.90 -3.70 1.87
N LEU A 33 -6.75 -2.38 2.07
CA LEU A 33 -5.55 -1.65 1.65
C LEU A 33 -4.55 -1.64 2.80
N ILE A 34 -3.34 -2.12 2.57
CA ILE A 34 -2.27 -2.14 3.57
C ILE A 34 -1.10 -1.33 3.04
N ARG A 35 -0.66 -0.32 3.80
CA ARG A 35 0.50 0.50 3.40
C ARG A 35 1.73 -0.37 3.33
N VAL A 36 2.52 -0.18 2.28
CA VAL A 36 3.71 -0.99 2.03
C VAL A 36 4.77 -0.84 3.14
N LYS A 37 4.80 0.30 3.85
CA LYS A 37 5.65 0.48 5.04
C LYS A 37 5.32 -0.49 6.18
N ASP A 38 4.06 -0.87 6.31
CA ASP A 38 3.58 -1.76 7.38
C ASP A 38 3.80 -3.24 7.02
N LEU A 39 4.18 -3.53 5.76
CA LEU A 39 4.51 -4.87 5.26
C LEU A 39 6.02 -5.15 5.26
N VAL A 40 6.86 -4.21 5.73
CA VAL A 40 8.31 -4.34 5.71
C VAL A 40 8.75 -5.51 6.60
N ASN A 41 9.40 -6.49 5.98
CA ASN A 41 9.96 -7.66 6.66
C ASN A 41 11.50 -7.67 6.66
N GLY A 42 12.13 -6.60 6.19
CA GLY A 42 13.58 -6.41 6.12
C GLY A 42 14.29 -7.22 5.03
N THR A 43 13.55 -7.96 4.19
CA THR A 43 14.11 -8.86 3.18
C THR A 43 13.43 -8.69 1.82
N THR A 44 12.37 -9.43 1.55
CA THR A 44 11.61 -9.38 0.29
C THR A 44 10.80 -8.09 0.17
N ILE A 45 10.38 -7.51 1.30
CA ILE A 45 9.81 -6.17 1.35
C ILE A 45 10.68 -5.32 2.27
N ALA A 46 11.38 -4.35 1.69
CA ALA A 46 12.38 -3.57 2.41
C ALA A 46 12.57 -2.16 1.84
N PRO A 47 12.88 -1.15 2.67
CA PRO A 47 13.38 0.13 2.19
C PRO A 47 14.67 -0.07 1.40
N ILE A 48 14.81 0.66 0.30
CA ILE A 48 16.08 0.70 -0.45
C ILE A 48 16.77 2.04 -0.24
N ALA A 49 18.08 1.99 -0.06
CA ALA A 49 18.92 3.16 -0.09
C ALA A 49 19.24 3.50 -1.55
N PRO A 50 18.75 4.64 -2.09
CA PRO A 50 19.27 5.11 -3.36
C PRO A 50 20.76 5.40 -3.20
N HIS A 51 21.53 5.02 -4.22
CA HIS A 51 22.93 5.43 -4.34
C HIS A 51 22.98 6.95 -4.62
N ASP A 52 24.12 7.60 -4.34
CA ASP A 52 24.26 9.06 -4.46
C ASP A 52 23.90 9.60 -5.86
N ASP A 53 24.03 8.79 -6.90
CA ASP A 53 23.72 9.15 -8.30
C ASP A 53 22.31 8.71 -8.76
N MET A 54 21.51 8.12 -7.87
CA MET A 54 20.19 7.56 -8.22
C MET A 54 19.09 8.61 -8.01
N THR A 55 18.45 9.01 -9.12
CA THR A 55 17.23 9.82 -9.08
C THR A 55 16.00 8.93 -8.90
N ILE A 56 15.11 9.31 -7.99
CA ILE A 56 13.82 8.61 -7.77
C ILE A 56 12.69 9.54 -8.18
N GLU A 57 11.82 9.02 -9.04
CA GLU A 57 10.59 9.70 -9.46
C GLU A 57 9.38 8.89 -8.97
N TYR A 58 8.41 9.59 -8.38
CA TYR A 58 7.13 8.99 -8.00
C TYR A 58 6.05 9.46 -8.96
N TYR A 59 5.37 8.49 -9.56
CA TYR A 59 4.20 8.71 -10.38
C TYR A 59 2.98 8.28 -9.60
N ALA A 60 1.99 9.16 -9.51
CA ALA A 60 0.72 8.88 -8.85
C ALA A 60 -0.39 8.94 -9.90
N VAL A 61 -1.14 7.84 -10.01
CA VAL A 61 -2.24 7.73 -10.97
C VAL A 61 -3.51 8.24 -10.30
N LEU A 62 -4.03 9.37 -10.73
CA LEU A 62 -5.31 9.92 -10.26
C LEU A 62 -6.43 9.53 -11.23
N LEU A 63 -7.52 8.97 -10.69
CA LEU A 63 -8.74 8.64 -11.42
C LEU A 63 -9.93 9.41 -10.82
N ALA A 64 -11.12 9.25 -11.42
CA ALA A 64 -12.36 9.87 -10.94
C ALA A 64 -12.81 9.33 -9.57
N THR A 65 -12.44 8.09 -9.25
CA THR A 65 -12.67 7.41 -7.98
C THR A 65 -11.37 6.81 -7.48
N HIS A 66 -11.28 6.54 -6.17
CA HIS A 66 -10.16 5.79 -5.62
C HIS A 66 -10.34 4.32 -6.00
N GLU A 67 -9.38 3.77 -6.73
CA GLU A 67 -9.46 2.43 -7.31
C GLU A 67 -8.23 1.60 -6.95
N VAL A 68 -8.27 0.33 -7.34
CA VAL A 68 -7.11 -0.57 -7.30
C VAL A 68 -6.73 -0.94 -8.74
N ILE A 69 -5.46 -0.77 -9.06
CA ILE A 69 -4.86 -1.10 -10.36
C ILE A 69 -3.77 -2.16 -10.21
N LEU A 70 -3.37 -2.77 -11.33
CA LEU A 70 -2.28 -3.75 -11.33
C LEU A 70 -0.95 -3.05 -11.66
N ALA A 71 -0.04 -2.99 -10.69
CA ALA A 71 1.34 -2.51 -10.84
C ALA A 71 2.29 -3.71 -10.75
N GLN A 72 2.98 -4.05 -11.84
CA GLN A 72 3.79 -5.28 -11.93
C GLN A 72 3.02 -6.55 -11.49
N GLY A 73 1.71 -6.59 -11.77
CA GLY A 73 0.81 -7.68 -11.38
C GLY A 73 0.27 -7.59 -9.94
N ALA A 74 0.87 -6.77 -9.08
CA ALA A 74 0.36 -6.53 -7.73
C ALA A 74 -0.80 -5.54 -7.75
N ALA A 75 -1.86 -5.84 -6.99
CA ALA A 75 -2.97 -4.93 -6.79
C ALA A 75 -2.53 -3.77 -5.87
N ALA A 76 -2.44 -2.57 -6.42
CA ALA A 76 -1.99 -1.35 -5.75
C ALA A 76 -3.05 -0.25 -5.84
N GLU A 77 -3.13 0.61 -4.84
CA GLU A 77 -4.07 1.73 -4.84
C GLU A 77 -3.75 2.75 -5.94
N THR A 78 -4.77 3.44 -6.44
CA THR A 78 -4.56 4.69 -7.16
C THR A 78 -4.30 5.81 -6.16
N PHE A 79 -3.94 6.99 -6.65
CA PHE A 79 -3.73 8.13 -5.78
C PHE A 79 -5.03 8.56 -5.08
N HIS A 80 -5.00 8.66 -3.75
CA HIS A 80 -6.06 9.22 -2.92
C HIS A 80 -5.69 10.66 -2.50
N PRO A 81 -6.40 11.69 -3.03
CA PRO A 81 -6.19 13.07 -2.62
C PRO A 81 -6.49 13.33 -1.15
N SER A 82 -5.59 14.06 -0.49
CA SER A 82 -5.83 14.71 0.80
C SER A 82 -5.53 16.21 0.65
N ASP A 83 -6.03 17.04 1.57
CA ASP A 83 -6.14 18.52 1.46
C ASP A 83 -4.90 19.29 0.95
N SER A 84 -3.70 18.72 0.97
CA SER A 84 -2.47 19.36 0.46
C SER A 84 -1.51 18.44 -0.30
N ASN A 85 -1.87 17.17 -0.57
CA ASN A 85 -0.91 16.23 -1.17
C ASN A 85 -0.76 16.39 -2.69
N ARG A 86 -1.75 16.97 -3.36
CA ARG A 86 -1.80 17.15 -4.82
C ARG A 86 -0.90 18.25 -5.35
N GLU A 87 -0.80 19.35 -4.62
CA GLU A 87 0.01 20.51 -5.03
C GLU A 87 1.51 20.19 -5.05
N ASN A 88 1.91 19.10 -4.40
CA ASN A 88 3.31 18.66 -4.31
C ASN A 88 3.82 17.96 -5.59
N PHE A 89 2.95 17.64 -6.54
CA PHE A 89 3.36 17.00 -7.78
C PHE A 89 3.93 18.05 -8.76
N SER A 90 5.03 17.71 -9.43
CA SER A 90 5.73 18.60 -10.36
C SER A 90 4.86 19.04 -11.55
N ASN A 91 3.87 18.23 -11.94
CA ASN A 91 2.92 18.53 -13.00
C ASN A 91 1.63 19.21 -12.50
N PHE A 92 1.53 19.60 -11.23
CA PHE A 92 0.29 20.17 -10.66
C PHE A 92 -0.21 21.40 -11.43
N ALA A 93 0.68 22.32 -11.81
CA ALA A 93 0.30 23.50 -12.58
C ALA A 93 -0.23 23.17 -13.99
N GLU A 94 0.23 22.06 -14.59
CA GLU A 94 -0.31 21.58 -15.86
C GLU A 94 -1.67 20.91 -15.65
N TYR A 95 -1.77 20.06 -14.63
CA TYR A 95 -3.02 19.43 -14.22
C TYR A 95 -4.11 20.49 -13.97
N GLU A 96 -3.84 21.52 -13.17
CA GLU A 96 -4.81 22.60 -12.90
C GLU A 96 -5.24 23.31 -14.18
N ARG A 97 -4.33 23.60 -15.12
CA ARG A 97 -4.71 24.23 -16.40
C ARG A 97 -5.64 23.36 -17.24
N LEU A 98 -5.46 22.05 -17.20
CA LEU A 98 -6.26 21.10 -17.98
C LEU A 98 -7.61 20.79 -17.32
N TYR A 99 -7.68 20.83 -15.99
CA TYR A 99 -8.82 20.35 -15.20
C TYR A 99 -9.42 21.38 -14.22
N ALA A 100 -9.12 22.68 -14.34
CA ALA A 100 -9.49 23.77 -13.41
C ALA A 100 -11.00 23.90 -13.07
N GLY A 101 -11.87 23.24 -13.85
CA GLY A 101 -13.33 23.27 -13.68
C GLY A 101 -13.94 21.97 -13.15
N GLU A 102 -13.14 20.93 -12.96
CA GLU A 102 -13.62 19.66 -12.39
C GLU A 102 -13.48 19.74 -10.87
N ALA A 103 -14.60 19.95 -10.17
CA ALA A 103 -14.64 19.77 -8.73
C ALA A 103 -14.33 18.29 -8.43
N LEU A 104 -13.17 18.05 -7.83
CA LEU A 104 -12.87 16.73 -7.30
C LEU A 104 -13.71 16.52 -6.06
N GLU A 105 -14.79 15.76 -6.23
CA GLU A 105 -15.59 15.28 -5.12
C GLU A 105 -14.69 14.49 -4.16
N PRO A 106 -14.86 14.65 -2.83
CA PRO A 106 -14.16 13.83 -1.86
C PRO A 106 -14.32 12.35 -2.19
N MET A 107 -13.21 11.70 -2.51
CA MET A 107 -13.24 10.29 -2.90
C MET A 107 -13.29 9.40 -1.66
N THR A 108 -14.25 8.47 -1.65
CA THR A 108 -14.24 7.36 -0.69
C THR A 108 -13.11 6.40 -1.06
N SER A 109 -12.36 5.91 -0.08
CA SER A 109 -11.34 4.89 -0.33
C SER A 109 -11.99 3.62 -0.90
N TYR A 110 -11.41 3.06 -1.97
CA TYR A 110 -11.80 1.77 -2.56
C TYR A 110 -12.08 0.67 -1.53
N ALA A 111 -11.23 0.55 -0.51
CA ALA A 111 -11.40 -0.38 0.60
C ALA A 111 -10.88 0.23 1.90
N THR A 112 -11.16 -0.44 3.02
CA THR A 112 -10.64 -0.08 4.34
C THR A 112 -9.12 -0.08 4.32
N VAL A 113 -8.51 1.01 4.77
CA VAL A 113 -7.06 1.14 4.92
C VAL A 113 -6.65 0.66 6.32
N LEU A 114 -5.80 -0.37 6.39
CA LEU A 114 -5.24 -0.94 7.61
C LEU A 114 -3.72 -0.73 7.67
N GLY A 115 -3.17 -0.71 8.88
CA GLY A 115 -1.74 -0.53 9.15
C GLY A 115 -1.41 -0.62 10.64
N GLU A 116 -0.11 -0.68 10.98
CA GLU A 116 0.34 -0.71 12.38
C GLU A 116 0.04 0.61 13.11
N GLU A 117 0.18 1.73 12.40
CA GLU A 117 -0.14 3.06 12.90
C GLU A 117 -1.55 3.45 12.42
N GLY A 118 -2.56 3.14 13.22
CA GLY A 118 -3.94 3.52 12.91
C GLY A 118 -5.00 2.99 13.86
N GLY A 119 -6.25 3.38 13.60
CA GLY A 119 -7.42 2.98 14.37
C GLY A 119 -7.66 1.47 14.40
N TRP A 120 -7.01 0.67 13.55
CA TRP A 120 -7.17 -0.80 13.52
C TRP A 120 -6.65 -1.48 14.78
N GLN A 121 -5.44 -1.16 15.26
CA GLN A 121 -4.93 -1.73 16.52
C GLN A 121 -5.80 -1.33 17.71
N HIS A 122 -6.28 -0.08 17.71
CA HIS A 122 -7.22 0.41 18.71
C HIS A 122 -8.59 -0.29 18.62
N LEU A 123 -9.12 -0.49 17.42
CA LEU A 123 -10.37 -1.19 17.16
C LEU A 123 -10.27 -2.67 17.53
N LYS A 124 -9.16 -3.34 17.18
CA LYS A 124 -8.83 -4.72 17.55
C LYS A 124 -8.87 -4.86 19.08
N ALA A 125 -8.20 -3.95 19.79
CA ALA A 125 -8.22 -3.92 21.25
C ALA A 125 -9.63 -3.71 21.83
N LEU A 126 -10.43 -2.80 21.26
CA LEU A 126 -11.82 -2.57 21.69
C LEU A 126 -12.71 -3.79 21.47
N LEU A 127 -12.60 -4.46 20.31
CA LEU A 127 -13.36 -5.67 20.00
C LEU A 127 -13.02 -6.82 20.94
N LEU A 128 -11.73 -6.98 21.28
CA LEU A 128 -11.26 -7.99 22.23
C LEU A 128 -11.73 -7.75 23.67
N MET A 129 -12.05 -6.51 24.06
CA MET A 129 -12.65 -6.22 25.37
C MET A 129 -14.15 -6.55 25.45
N GLY A 130 -14.86 -6.58 24.32
CA GLY A 130 -16.31 -6.80 24.26
C GLY A 130 -16.76 -8.19 23.81
N ALA A 131 -15.89 -8.97 23.16
CA ALA A 131 -16.21 -10.29 22.63
C ALA A 131 -15.81 -11.41 23.61
N SER A 132 -16.67 -12.42 23.74
CA SER A 132 -16.34 -13.68 24.41
C SER A 132 -15.21 -14.39 23.63
N PRO A 133 -14.20 -15.01 24.28
CA PRO A 133 -12.99 -15.58 23.65
C PRO A 133 -13.22 -16.80 22.72
N LEU A 134 -14.45 -17.04 22.28
CA LEU A 134 -14.87 -18.25 21.55
C LEU A 134 -14.97 -18.06 20.03
N VAL A 135 -14.83 -16.85 19.50
CA VAL A 135 -14.82 -16.60 18.04
C VAL A 135 -13.43 -16.08 17.64
N PRO A 136 -12.65 -16.84 16.85
CA PRO A 136 -11.43 -16.33 16.25
C PRO A 136 -11.77 -15.10 15.39
N MET A 137 -11.20 -13.95 15.72
CA MET A 137 -11.34 -12.75 14.90
C MET A 137 -10.37 -12.87 13.73
N PHE A 138 -10.89 -12.92 12.51
CA PHE A 138 -10.08 -12.85 11.30
C PHE A 138 -9.45 -11.47 11.19
N ASP A 139 -8.11 -11.40 11.19
CA ASP A 139 -7.36 -10.17 10.97
C ASP A 139 -6.69 -10.23 9.59
N PRO A 140 -7.24 -9.53 8.57
CA PRO A 140 -6.69 -9.57 7.22
C PRO A 140 -5.29 -8.96 7.12
N PHE A 141 -4.92 -8.06 8.04
CA PHE A 141 -3.57 -7.48 8.10
C PHE A 141 -2.56 -8.50 8.62
N GLU A 142 -2.88 -9.16 9.73
CA GLU A 142 -2.03 -10.19 10.33
C GLU A 142 -1.83 -11.37 9.36
N ASP A 143 -2.90 -11.86 8.74
CA ASP A 143 -2.83 -12.92 7.72
C ASP A 143 -1.96 -12.53 6.51
N ALA A 144 -2.02 -11.27 6.07
CA ALA A 144 -1.16 -10.79 4.97
C ALA A 144 0.32 -10.81 5.37
N CYS A 145 0.64 -10.31 6.56
CA CYS A 145 2.00 -10.30 7.09
C CYS A 145 2.56 -11.72 7.26
N GLU A 146 1.76 -12.65 7.80
CA GLU A 146 2.14 -14.06 7.96
C GLU A 146 2.45 -14.73 6.61
N LYS A 147 1.58 -14.55 5.61
CA LYS A 147 1.78 -15.10 4.26
C LYS A 147 3.04 -14.54 3.59
N ILE A 148 3.24 -13.23 3.66
CA ILE A 148 4.44 -12.57 3.11
C ILE A 148 5.71 -13.07 3.81
N HIS A 149 5.66 -13.25 5.14
CA HIS A 149 6.81 -13.76 5.88
C HIS A 149 7.11 -15.23 5.57
N ALA A 150 6.08 -16.07 5.44
CA ALA A 150 6.23 -17.45 4.97
C ALA A 150 6.83 -17.49 3.56
N ARG A 151 6.32 -16.66 2.66
CA ARG A 151 6.82 -16.55 1.29
C ARG A 151 8.28 -16.10 1.24
N ALA A 152 8.67 -15.14 2.08
CA ALA A 152 10.05 -14.71 2.18
C ALA A 152 10.99 -15.88 2.53
N LYS A 153 10.61 -16.73 3.49
CA LYS A 153 11.38 -17.93 3.85
C LYS A 153 11.53 -18.91 2.70
N GLU A 154 10.47 -19.14 1.93
CA GLU A 154 10.51 -20.02 0.77
C GLU A 154 11.47 -19.51 -0.31
N LEU A 155 11.44 -18.20 -0.58
CA LEU A 155 12.33 -17.57 -1.55
C LEU A 155 13.80 -17.59 -1.11
N PHE A 156 14.08 -17.57 0.19
CA PHE A 156 15.44 -17.73 0.71
C PHE A 156 15.98 -19.16 0.58
N LEU A 157 15.10 -20.17 0.45
CA LEU A 157 15.48 -21.58 0.36
C LEU A 157 15.62 -22.08 -1.08
N ARG A 158 15.27 -21.27 -2.07
CA ARG A 158 15.42 -21.56 -3.51
C ARG A 158 16.73 -20.96 -4.04
#